data_AF-A0A9E3AQN5-F1
#
_entry.id   AF-A0A9E3AQN5-F1
#
_cell.length_a   1.000
_cell.length_b   1.000
_cell.length_c   1.000
_cell.angle_alpha   90.00
_cell.angle_beta   90.00
_cell.angle_gamma   90.00
#
_symmetry.space_group_name_H-M   'P 1'
#
loop_
_entity.id
_entity.type
_entity.pdbx_description
1 polymer ?
#
loop_
_entity_poly.entity_id
_entity_poly.type
_entity_poly.pdbx_seq_one_letter_code
_entity_poly.pdbx_strand_id
1 'polypeptide(L)'
;MIRSAAALIAAALAAASLGAAAADPSPADTARVSEAFGNTIISTYPDGRTAELWLKPGGAYSAKGRRGDPSSGHWTVKGAKLCLKQSRPLPMFINYCTPIPDAGMGHAWSAKAVTGEPIRVQLVKGDQA
;
A
#
# COMPACT_ATOMS: atom_id res chain seq x y z
N MET A 1 -9.25 69.55 -1.22
CA MET A 1 -9.98 68.49 -1.95
C MET A 1 -8.91 67.65 -2.68
N ILE A 2 -8.58 66.47 -2.13
CA ILE A 2 -8.87 65.15 -2.73
C ILE A 2 -7.96 64.85 -3.94
N ARG A 3 -6.81 64.19 -3.70
CA ARG A 3 -6.44 62.79 -4.09
C ARG A 3 -6.15 62.67 -5.61
N SER A 4 -4.98 62.18 -6.04
CA SER A 4 -4.70 60.75 -6.01
C SER A 4 -3.21 60.43 -6.16
N ALA A 5 -2.75 59.53 -5.28
CA ALA A 5 -1.53 58.76 -5.41
C ALA A 5 -1.78 57.53 -6.29
N ALA A 6 -0.75 57.02 -6.96
CA ALA A 6 -0.64 55.61 -7.29
C ALA A 6 0.83 55.23 -7.42
N ALA A 7 1.38 54.75 -6.30
CA ALA A 7 2.67 54.10 -6.25
C ALA A 7 2.59 52.75 -7.00
N LEU A 8 3.54 52.52 -7.90
CA LEU A 8 3.70 51.24 -8.59
C LEU A 8 4.30 50.23 -7.61
N ILE A 9 3.48 49.30 -7.11
CA ILE A 9 3.94 48.12 -6.36
C ILE A 9 4.20 47.02 -7.39
N ALA A 10 5.47 46.70 -7.63
CA ALA A 10 5.87 45.53 -8.40
C ALA A 10 5.63 44.27 -7.55
N ALA A 11 4.62 43.48 -7.91
CA ALA A 11 4.36 42.19 -7.28
C ALA A 11 5.28 41.12 -7.88
N ALA A 12 6.22 40.62 -7.08
CA ALA A 12 7.01 39.45 -7.41
C ALA A 12 6.14 38.18 -7.30
N LEU A 13 5.83 37.55 -8.44
CA LEU A 13 5.22 36.23 -8.48
C LEU A 13 6.28 35.17 -8.15
N ALA A 14 6.35 34.78 -6.87
CA ALA A 14 7.03 33.54 -6.48
C ALA A 14 6.11 32.35 -6.82
N ALA A 15 6.39 31.68 -7.94
CA ALA A 15 5.73 30.44 -8.31
C ALA A 15 6.19 29.32 -7.35
N ALA A 16 5.41 29.05 -6.30
CA ALA A 16 5.59 27.89 -5.45
C ALA A 16 5.14 26.64 -6.22
N SER A 17 6.10 25.89 -6.78
CA SER A 17 5.85 24.55 -7.30
C SER A 17 5.49 23.61 -6.14
N LEU A 18 4.20 23.34 -5.95
CA LEU A 18 3.73 22.25 -5.09
C LEU A 18 4.09 20.91 -5.76
N GLY A 19 5.34 20.48 -5.60
CA GLY A 19 5.70 19.08 -5.78
C GLY A 19 5.06 18.28 -4.65
N ALA A 20 4.18 17.33 -4.99
CA ALA A 20 3.65 16.37 -4.03
C ALA A 20 4.82 15.54 -3.47
N ALA A 21 5.36 15.96 -2.32
CA ALA A 21 6.34 15.18 -1.59
C ALA A 21 5.70 13.84 -1.25
N ALA A 22 6.27 12.74 -1.74
CA ALA A 22 5.90 11.42 -1.27
C ALA A 22 6.24 11.39 0.22
N ALA A 23 5.22 11.38 1.09
CA ALA A 23 5.44 11.31 2.52
C ALA A 23 6.24 10.04 2.83
N ASP A 24 7.32 10.21 3.61
CA ASP A 24 8.08 9.09 4.12
C ASP A 24 7.15 8.17 4.93
N PRO A 25 7.37 6.85 4.87
CA PRO A 25 6.59 5.90 5.66
C PRO A 25 6.73 6.23 7.15
N SER A 26 5.62 6.32 7.87
CA SER A 26 5.71 6.54 9.31
C SER A 26 6.27 5.30 10.02
N PRO A 27 6.94 5.45 11.18
CA PRO A 27 7.34 4.31 11.99
C PRO A 27 6.16 3.40 12.37
N ALA A 28 4.97 3.97 12.57
CA ALA A 28 3.75 3.24 12.88
C ALA A 28 3.30 2.36 11.71
N ASP A 29 3.36 2.86 10.48
CA ASP A 29 3.02 2.09 9.28
C ASP A 29 3.96 0.88 9.12
N THR A 30 5.25 1.10 9.36
CA THR A 30 6.27 0.04 9.27
C THR A 30 6.09 -1.02 10.37
N ALA A 31 5.75 -0.58 11.59
CA ALA A 31 5.44 -1.48 12.71
C ALA A 31 4.21 -2.36 12.40
N ARG A 32 3.13 -1.77 11.86
CA ARG A 32 1.92 -2.51 11.46
C ARG A 32 2.20 -3.55 10.38
N VAL A 33 3.05 -3.23 9.40
CA VAL A 33 3.46 -4.22 8.38
C VAL A 33 4.22 -5.38 9.00
N SER A 34 5.01 -5.12 10.04
CA SER A 34 5.83 -6.13 10.71
C SER A 34 5.00 -7.17 11.48
N GLU A 35 3.75 -6.86 11.85
CA GLU A 35 2.81 -7.83 12.43
C GLU A 35 2.54 -9.02 11.50
N ALA A 36 2.64 -8.83 10.18
CA ALA A 36 2.41 -9.89 9.22
C ALA A 36 3.58 -10.88 9.08
N PHE A 37 4.75 -10.57 9.64
CA PHE A 37 5.91 -11.44 9.52
C PHE A 37 5.69 -12.73 10.32
N GLY A 38 5.93 -13.87 9.67
CA GLY A 38 5.65 -15.19 10.24
C GLY A 38 4.16 -15.55 10.31
N ASN A 39 3.28 -14.70 9.77
CA ASN A 39 1.83 -14.92 9.70
C ASN A 39 1.36 -15.00 8.24
N THR A 40 0.10 -15.36 8.04
CA THR A 40 -0.52 -15.46 6.70
C THR A 40 -1.57 -14.37 6.53
N ILE A 41 -1.43 -13.55 5.49
CA ILE A 41 -2.48 -12.63 5.07
C ILE A 41 -3.42 -13.39 4.13
N ILE A 42 -4.66 -13.59 4.55
CA ILE A 42 -5.69 -14.27 3.75
C ILE A 42 -6.62 -13.23 3.16
N SER A 43 -6.78 -13.24 1.84
CA SER A 43 -7.76 -12.44 1.10
C SER A 43 -8.90 -13.33 0.60
N THR A 44 -10.09 -13.20 1.18
CA THR A 44 -11.31 -13.90 0.77
C THR A 44 -12.07 -13.08 -0.28
N TYR A 45 -12.33 -13.71 -1.42
CA TYR A 45 -13.07 -13.13 -2.54
C TYR A 45 -14.58 -13.33 -2.38
N PRO A 46 -15.42 -12.60 -3.14
CA PRO A 46 -16.88 -12.77 -3.11
C PRO A 46 -17.35 -14.19 -3.49
N ASP A 47 -16.55 -14.92 -4.25
CA ASP A 47 -16.78 -16.32 -4.63
C ASP A 47 -16.41 -17.32 -3.51
N GLY A 48 -15.97 -16.84 -2.34
CA GLY A 48 -15.56 -17.64 -1.19
C GLY A 48 -14.13 -18.21 -1.28
N ARG A 49 -13.45 -18.10 -2.41
CA ARG A 49 -12.06 -18.57 -2.55
C ARG A 49 -11.08 -17.60 -1.91
N THR A 50 -9.92 -18.11 -1.54
CA THR A 50 -8.89 -17.34 -0.84
C THR A 50 -7.60 -17.24 -1.66
N ALA A 51 -6.95 -16.08 -1.57
CA ALA A 51 -5.54 -15.94 -1.88
C ALA A 51 -4.74 -15.74 -0.58
N GLU A 52 -3.52 -16.21 -0.57
CA GLU A 52 -2.60 -16.14 0.58
C GLU A 52 -1.38 -15.30 0.22
N LEU A 53 -0.91 -14.49 1.16
CA LEU A 53 0.27 -13.64 1.03
C LEU A 53 1.11 -13.76 2.31
N TRP A 54 2.41 -13.99 2.13
CA TRP A 54 3.40 -14.05 3.19
C TRP A 54 4.46 -12.99 2.96
N LEU A 55 4.51 -12.01 3.87
CA LEU A 55 5.54 -10.98 3.87
C LEU A 55 6.74 -11.47 4.66
N LYS A 56 7.94 -11.28 4.10
CA LYS A 56 9.21 -11.55 4.76
C LYS A 56 9.84 -10.25 5.23
N PRO A 57 10.51 -10.25 6.39
CA PRO A 57 11.41 -9.16 6.75
C PRO A 57 12.39 -8.87 5.60
N GLY A 58 12.74 -7.61 5.39
CA GLY A 58 13.66 -7.20 4.32
C GLY A 58 13.02 -7.05 2.93
N GLY A 59 11.70 -7.11 2.81
CA GLY A 59 11.02 -6.62 1.60
C GLY A 59 10.68 -7.68 0.55
N ALA A 60 10.80 -8.97 0.84
CA ALA A 60 10.38 -10.04 -0.08
C ALA A 60 8.98 -10.57 0.29
N TYR A 61 8.23 -11.08 -0.68
CA TYR A 61 6.99 -11.82 -0.42
C TYR A 61 6.87 -13.09 -1.26
N SER A 62 6.11 -14.04 -0.73
CA SER A 62 5.53 -15.17 -1.47
C SER A 62 4.01 -15.06 -1.42
N ALA A 63 3.32 -15.58 -2.43
CA ALA A 63 1.86 -15.59 -2.44
C ALA A 63 1.32 -16.79 -3.22
N LYS A 64 0.08 -17.16 -2.94
CA LYS A 64 -0.69 -18.18 -3.65
C LYS A 64 -2.03 -17.58 -4.05
N GLY A 65 -2.31 -17.53 -5.36
CA GLY A 65 -3.53 -16.96 -5.89
C GLY A 65 -4.77 -17.81 -5.56
N ARG A 66 -5.97 -17.29 -5.83
CA ARG A 66 -7.24 -17.99 -5.60
C ARG A 66 -7.43 -19.28 -6.40
N ARG A 67 -6.56 -19.56 -7.37
CA ARG A 67 -6.51 -20.81 -8.13
C ARG A 67 -5.38 -21.75 -7.68
N GLY A 68 -4.66 -21.39 -6.62
CA GLY A 68 -3.49 -22.13 -6.15
C GLY A 68 -2.18 -21.79 -6.86
N ASP A 69 -2.19 -20.83 -7.80
CA ASP A 69 -1.01 -20.43 -8.55
C ASP A 69 0.00 -19.67 -7.69
N PRO A 70 1.27 -20.12 -7.59
CA PRO A 70 2.27 -19.44 -6.79
C PRO A 70 2.78 -18.17 -7.49
N SER A 71 3.07 -17.14 -6.71
CA SER A 71 3.73 -15.91 -7.14
C SER A 71 4.68 -15.38 -6.07
N SER A 72 5.56 -14.47 -6.46
CA SER A 72 6.51 -13.85 -5.51
C SER A 72 7.04 -12.53 -6.06
N GLY A 73 7.59 -11.72 -5.18
CA GLY A 73 8.15 -10.43 -5.53
C GLY A 73 8.64 -9.66 -4.32
N HIS A 74 8.54 -8.34 -4.42
CA HIS A 74 8.97 -7.42 -3.37
C HIS A 74 7.84 -6.56 -2.85
N TRP A 75 7.91 -6.21 -1.57
CA TRP A 75 7.01 -5.26 -0.93
C TRP A 75 7.79 -4.04 -0.44
N THR A 76 7.13 -2.90 -0.44
CA THR A 76 7.63 -1.63 0.12
C THR A 76 6.50 -0.88 0.80
N VAL A 77 6.83 0.01 1.73
CA VAL A 77 5.87 0.96 2.31
C VAL A 77 6.08 2.32 1.66
N LYS A 78 5.02 2.95 1.16
CA LYS A 78 5.04 4.30 0.58
C LYS A 78 3.92 5.14 1.19
N GLY A 79 4.28 6.06 2.09
CA GLY A 79 3.31 6.66 3.01
C GLY A 79 2.55 5.57 3.79
N ALA A 80 1.23 5.73 3.95
CA ALA A 80 0.37 4.75 4.64
C ALA A 80 -0.10 3.57 3.74
N LYS A 81 0.72 3.15 2.76
CA LYS A 81 0.37 2.09 1.80
C LYS A 81 1.44 1.00 1.72
N LEU A 82 0.97 -0.25 1.67
CA LEU A 82 1.78 -1.41 1.31
C LEU A 82 1.73 -1.59 -0.21
N CYS A 83 2.88 -1.53 -0.86
CA CYS A 83 3.03 -1.67 -2.31
C CYS A 83 3.75 -2.98 -2.66
N LEU A 84 3.12 -3.80 -3.49
CA LEU A 84 3.64 -5.07 -3.99
C LEU A 84 4.08 -4.93 -5.44
N LYS A 85 5.26 -5.46 -5.75
CA LYS A 85 5.80 -5.61 -7.10
C LYS A 85 6.10 -7.08 -7.36
N GLN A 86 5.32 -7.69 -8.23
CA GLN A 86 5.53 -9.09 -8.60
C GLN A 86 6.75 -9.25 -9.50
N SER A 87 7.54 -10.28 -9.23
CA SER A 87 8.71 -10.70 -10.02
C SER A 87 8.50 -12.08 -10.68
N ARG A 88 7.69 -12.97 -10.07
CA ARG A 88 7.36 -14.30 -10.62
C ARG A 88 5.85 -14.59 -10.56
N PRO A 89 5.28 -15.39 -11.48
CA PRO A 89 5.95 -16.09 -12.59
C PRO A 89 6.39 -15.17 -13.72
N LEU A 90 5.67 -14.06 -13.92
CA LEU A 90 6.06 -12.99 -14.82
C LEU A 90 6.13 -11.67 -14.03
N PRO A 91 7.15 -10.84 -14.27
CA PRO A 91 7.27 -9.55 -13.60
C PRO A 91 6.13 -8.62 -14.04
N MET A 92 5.54 -7.92 -13.08
CA MET A 92 4.51 -6.91 -13.33
C MET A 92 5.17 -5.53 -13.49
N PHE A 93 4.76 -4.77 -14.50
CA PHE A 93 5.25 -3.40 -14.73
C PHE A 93 4.64 -2.37 -13.78
N ILE A 94 3.55 -2.71 -13.10
CA ILE A 94 2.86 -1.85 -12.13
C ILE A 94 3.12 -2.30 -10.70
N ASN A 95 3.13 -1.34 -9.78
CA ASN A 95 3.05 -1.62 -8.36
C ASN A 95 1.57 -1.66 -7.96
N TYR A 96 1.19 -2.70 -7.22
CA TYR A 96 -0.12 -2.78 -6.61
C TYR A 96 -0.02 -2.26 -5.17
N CYS A 97 -0.60 -1.08 -4.89
CA CYS A 97 -0.53 -0.42 -3.59
C CYS A 97 -1.90 -0.39 -2.90
N THR A 98 -1.96 -0.89 -1.67
CA THR A 98 -3.16 -0.90 -0.81
C THR A 98 -2.90 -0.10 0.46
N PRO A 99 -3.90 0.59 1.03
CA PRO A 99 -3.79 1.15 2.38
C PRO A 99 -3.38 0.08 3.40
N ILE A 100 -2.55 0.47 4.37
CA ILE A 100 -2.27 -0.32 5.56
C ILE A 100 -3.46 -0.15 6.52
N PRO A 101 -4.07 -1.22 7.05
CA PRO A 101 -5.22 -1.10 7.92
C PRO A 101 -4.85 -0.41 9.24
N ASP A 102 -5.67 0.56 9.67
CA ASP A 102 -5.43 1.31 10.90
C ASP A 102 -5.60 0.49 12.17
N ALA A 103 -6.52 -0.49 12.14
CA ALA A 103 -6.79 -1.40 13.24
C ALA A 103 -5.71 -2.49 13.42
N GLY A 104 -4.58 -2.37 12.72
CA GLY A 104 -3.55 -3.39 12.61
C GLY A 104 -3.96 -4.54 11.69
N MET A 105 -3.06 -5.49 11.47
CA MET A 105 -3.36 -6.66 10.63
C MET A 105 -4.10 -7.76 11.41
N GLY A 106 -4.13 -7.73 12.75
CA GLY A 106 -4.80 -8.75 13.58
C GLY A 106 -6.33 -8.78 13.51
N HIS A 107 -6.97 -7.74 12.97
CA HIS A 107 -8.41 -7.73 12.69
C HIS A 107 -8.63 -7.97 11.21
N ALA A 108 -9.82 -8.39 10.82
CA ALA A 108 -10.14 -8.44 9.41
C ALA A 108 -10.48 -7.02 8.91
N TRP A 109 -9.98 -6.60 7.73
CA TRP A 109 -10.34 -5.34 7.04
C TRP A 109 -10.84 -5.54 5.58
N SER A 110 -11.49 -4.53 5.02
CA SER A 110 -11.92 -4.53 3.62
C SER A 110 -10.83 -3.94 2.73
N ALA A 111 -10.57 -4.57 1.58
CA ALA A 111 -9.65 -4.07 0.56
C ALA A 111 -10.22 -4.32 -0.85
N LYS A 112 -9.47 -3.94 -1.88
CA LYS A 112 -9.77 -4.28 -3.28
C LYS A 112 -8.65 -5.16 -3.81
N ALA A 113 -8.95 -6.18 -4.60
CA ALA A 113 -7.92 -6.93 -5.30
C ALA A 113 -7.27 -6.08 -6.42
N VAL A 114 -6.20 -6.59 -7.04
CA VAL A 114 -5.60 -5.95 -8.22
C VAL A 114 -6.60 -5.81 -9.38
N THR A 115 -7.61 -6.68 -9.44
CA THR A 115 -8.73 -6.65 -10.39
C THR A 115 -9.80 -5.61 -10.04
N GLY A 116 -9.71 -4.97 -8.87
CA GLY A 116 -10.71 -4.03 -8.35
C GLY A 116 -11.85 -4.69 -7.57
N GLU A 117 -11.96 -6.02 -7.59
CA GLU A 117 -12.96 -6.77 -6.81
C GLU A 117 -12.83 -6.47 -5.30
N PRO A 118 -13.93 -6.23 -4.57
CA PRO A 118 -13.88 -6.09 -3.13
C PRO A 118 -13.51 -7.42 -2.48
N ILE A 119 -12.59 -7.38 -1.51
CA ILE A 119 -12.12 -8.56 -0.78
C ILE A 119 -12.15 -8.30 0.73
N ARG A 120 -12.36 -9.38 1.49
CA ARG A 120 -12.22 -9.40 2.94
C ARG A 120 -10.81 -9.92 3.26
N VAL A 121 -10.00 -9.15 3.96
CA VAL A 121 -8.64 -9.53 4.33
C VAL A 121 -8.55 -9.76 5.82
N GLN A 122 -7.75 -10.73 6.25
CA GLN A 122 -7.45 -11.00 7.65
C GLN A 122 -6.01 -11.52 7.79
N LEU A 123 -5.39 -11.27 8.94
CA LEU A 123 -4.18 -11.95 9.32
C LEU A 123 -4.52 -13.17 10.18
N VAL A 124 -3.96 -14.31 9.83
CA VAL A 124 -4.06 -15.53 10.63
C VAL A 124 -2.68 -15.96 11.07
N LYS A 125 -2.62 -16.67 12.20
CA LYS A 125 -1.38 -17.29 12.69
C LYS A 125 -0.76 -18.11 11.55
N GLY A 126 0.54 -17.95 11.33
CA GLY A 126 1.20 -18.54 10.19
C GLY A 126 1.27 -20.06 10.26
N ASP A 127 0.68 -20.70 9.26
CA ASP A 127 1.11 -21.98 8.71
C ASP A 127 1.90 -21.65 7.44
N GLN A 128 3.23 -21.56 7.55
CA GLN A 128 4.09 -21.52 6.36
C GLN A 128 4.05 -22.92 5.75
N ALA A 129 3.38 -23.09 4.60
CA ALA A 129 3.44 -24.33 3.82
C ALA A 129 4.74 -24.41 3.01
#